data_AF-A0A2D9PFE7-F1
#
_entry.id   AF-A0A2D9PFE7-F1
#
_cell.length_a   1.000
_cell.length_b   1.000
_cell.length_c   1.000
_cell.angle_alpha   90.00
_cell.angle_beta   90.00
_cell.angle_gamma   90.00
#
_symmetry.space_group_name_H-M   'P 1'
#
loop_
_entity.id
_entity.type
_entity.pdbx_description
1 polymer ?
#
loop_
_entity_poly.entity_id
_entity_poly.type
_entity_poly.pdbx_seq_one_letter_code
_entity_poly.pdbx_strand_id
1 'polypeptide(L)'
;MTQESDNQLKTIIKVSAVIAVLYLFLVSIGMVGTAFKGMGRDFAEGLFSSDASAFIGLFIGILATGLIQSSSTTTSLVVGMVAAGTFGDDPQLAVAAAVPYIMGANIGT
;
A
#
# COMPACT_ATOMS: atom_id res chain seq x y z
N MET A 1 -20.66 38.30 -2.16
CA MET A 1 -20.92 37.27 -3.19
C MET A 1 -19.64 36.64 -3.76
N THR A 2 -18.43 37.15 -3.49
CA THR A 2 -17.15 36.62 -4.05
C THR A 2 -16.45 35.55 -3.21
N GLN A 3 -16.67 35.52 -1.89
CA GLN A 3 -16.03 34.54 -0.98
C GLN A 3 -16.57 33.11 -1.14
N GLU A 4 -17.85 32.98 -1.50
CA GLU A 4 -18.51 31.67 -1.62
C GLU A 4 -18.09 30.94 -2.90
N SER A 5 -17.96 31.66 -4.03
CA SER A 5 -17.45 31.10 -5.29
C SER A 5 -16.02 30.61 -5.20
N ASP A 6 -15.16 31.32 -4.46
CA ASP A 6 -13.76 30.95 -4.27
C ASP A 6 -13.59 29.66 -3.46
N ASN A 7 -14.42 29.44 -2.45
CA ASN A 7 -14.40 28.21 -1.66
C ASN A 7 -14.94 27.00 -2.43
N GLN A 8 -15.97 27.21 -3.25
CA GLN A 8 -16.51 26.17 -4.15
C GLN A 8 -15.45 25.74 -5.17
N LEU A 9 -14.76 26.70 -5.79
CA LEU A 9 -13.66 26.42 -6.73
C LEU A 9 -12.53 25.62 -6.08
N LYS A 10 -12.09 26.03 -4.87
CA LYS A 10 -11.05 25.29 -4.12
C LYS A 10 -11.47 23.87 -3.77
N THR A 11 -12.75 23.67 -3.42
CA THR A 11 -13.29 22.34 -3.10
C THR A 11 -13.30 21.44 -4.33
N ILE A 12 -13.76 21.95 -5.47
CA ILE A 12 -13.78 21.21 -6.74
C ILE A 12 -12.35 20.82 -7.17
N ILE A 13 -11.39 21.74 -7.04
CA ILE A 13 -9.97 21.46 -7.35
C ILE A 13 -9.39 20.37 -6.43
N LYS A 14 -9.71 20.41 -5.12
CA LYS A 14 -9.26 19.37 -4.19
C LYS A 14 -9.85 18.00 -4.52
N VAL A 15 -11.15 17.94 -4.79
CA VAL A 15 -11.84 16.69 -5.13
C VAL A 15 -11.29 16.10 -6.43
N SER A 16 -11.10 16.93 -7.47
CA SER A 16 -10.51 16.48 -8.73
C SER A 16 -9.07 16.01 -8.56
N ALA A 17 -8.27 16.69 -7.74
CA ALA A 17 -6.90 16.28 -7.42
C ALA A 17 -6.86 14.92 -6.71
N VAL A 18 -7.76 14.67 -5.75
CA VAL A 18 -7.87 13.37 -5.06
C VAL A 18 -8.21 12.25 -6.05
N ILE A 19 -9.19 12.49 -6.95
CA ILE A 19 -9.57 11.51 -7.97
C ILE A 19 -8.41 11.24 -8.94
N ALA A 20 -7.66 12.28 -9.35
CA ALA A 20 -6.52 12.13 -10.24
C ALA A 20 -5.37 11.34 -9.60
N VAL A 21 -5.09 11.57 -8.32
CA VAL A 21 -4.09 10.82 -7.55
C VAL A 21 -4.51 9.36 -7.40
N LEU A 22 -5.78 9.09 -7.09
CA LEU A 22 -6.32 7.73 -7.04
C LEU A 22 -6.21 7.02 -8.40
N TYR A 23 -6.53 7.70 -9.49
CA TYR A 23 -6.40 7.14 -10.83
C TYR A 23 -4.93 6.80 -11.17
N LEU A 24 -4.00 7.73 -10.90
CA LEU A 24 -2.57 7.49 -11.10
C LEU A 24 -2.04 6.35 -10.23
N PHE A 25 -2.52 6.23 -9.00
CA PHE A 25 -2.19 5.13 -8.10
C PHE A 25 -2.64 3.78 -8.68
N LEU A 26 -3.89 3.68 -9.14
CA LEU A 26 -4.42 2.46 -9.77
C LEU A 26 -3.67 2.10 -11.06
N VAL A 27 -3.33 3.09 -11.90
CA VAL A 27 -2.50 2.89 -13.10
C VAL A 27 -1.11 2.38 -12.73
N SER A 28 -0.51 2.90 -11.65
CA SER A 28 0.81 2.47 -11.19
C SER A 28 0.81 1.01 -10.76
N ILE A 29 -0.24 0.52 -10.09
CA ILE A 29 -0.39 -0.91 -9.74
C ILE A 29 -0.44 -1.77 -11.01
N GLY A 30 -1.20 -1.34 -12.02
CA GLY A 30 -1.26 -2.03 -13.31
C GLY A 30 0.09 -2.09 -14.02
N MET A 31 0.84 -0.99 -14.00
CA MET A 31 2.18 -0.93 -14.60
C MET A 31 3.22 -1.76 -13.85
N VAL A 32 3.11 -1.86 -12.53
CA VAL A 32 3.95 -2.76 -11.73
C VAL A 32 3.68 -4.22 -12.12
N GLY A 33 2.41 -4.59 -12.33
CA GLY A 33 2.03 -5.92 -12.83
C GLY A 33 2.59 -6.24 -14.23
N THR A 34 2.61 -5.26 -15.15
CA THR A 34 3.21 -5.44 -16.49
C THR A 34 4.73 -5.44 -16.45
N ALA A 35 5.34 -4.62 -15.60
CA ALA A 35 6.79 -4.60 -15.36
C ALA A 35 7.26 -5.96 -14.82
N PHE A 36 6.57 -6.52 -13.81
CA PHE A 36 6.86 -7.87 -13.29
C PHE A 36 6.75 -8.94 -14.38
N LYS A 37 5.77 -8.81 -15.29
CA LYS A 37 5.60 -9.73 -16.41
C LYS A 37 6.74 -9.66 -17.44
N GLY A 38 7.36 -8.48 -17.61
CA GLY A 38 8.45 -8.25 -18.55
C GLY A 38 9.86 -8.56 -18.00
N MET A 39 10.00 -8.66 -16.67
CA MET A 39 11.31 -8.71 -16.02
C MET A 39 11.88 -10.13 -15.81
N GLY A 40 11.10 -11.17 -16.11
CA GLY A 40 11.58 -12.55 -16.11
C GLY A 40 11.93 -13.11 -14.73
N ARG A 41 12.52 -14.32 -14.75
CA ARG A 41 12.78 -15.18 -13.59
C ARG A 41 13.79 -14.59 -12.60
N ASP A 42 14.77 -13.84 -13.07
CA ASP A 42 15.85 -13.30 -12.22
C ASP A 42 15.40 -12.13 -11.34
N PHE A 43 14.49 -11.29 -11.82
CA PHE A 43 13.87 -10.26 -10.99
C PHE A 43 12.86 -10.84 -10.01
N ALA A 44 12.13 -11.89 -10.42
CA ALA A 44 11.30 -12.66 -9.49
C ALA A 44 12.17 -13.27 -8.38
N GLU A 45 13.27 -13.96 -8.69
CA GLU A 45 14.22 -14.48 -7.71
C GLU A 45 14.82 -13.35 -6.82
N GLY A 46 15.06 -12.17 -7.36
CA GLY A 46 15.47 -10.97 -6.61
C GLY A 46 14.39 -10.38 -5.69
N LEU A 47 13.11 -10.42 -6.08
CA LEU A 47 11.98 -10.00 -5.25
C LEU A 47 11.63 -11.04 -4.17
N PHE A 48 11.83 -12.32 -4.48
CA PHE A 48 11.70 -13.44 -3.55
C PHE A 48 12.94 -13.61 -2.66
N SER A 49 13.99 -12.82 -2.87
CA SER A 49 15.03 -12.69 -1.85
C SER A 49 14.41 -12.04 -0.61
N SER A 50 14.54 -12.71 0.53
CA SER A 50 13.84 -12.34 1.78
C SER A 50 14.04 -10.87 2.17
N ASP A 51 15.20 -10.29 1.85
CA ASP A 51 15.53 -8.90 2.20
C ASP A 51 14.71 -7.88 1.39
N ALA A 52 14.56 -8.06 0.07
CA ALA A 52 13.78 -7.16 -0.77
C ALA A 52 12.28 -7.22 -0.41
N SER A 53 11.78 -8.41 -0.08
CA SER A 53 10.38 -8.62 0.31
C SER A 53 10.02 -7.89 1.61
N ALA A 54 10.96 -7.78 2.56
CA ALA A 54 10.74 -7.06 3.81
C ALA A 54 10.65 -5.54 3.60
N PHE A 55 11.54 -4.96 2.79
CA PHE A 55 11.47 -3.52 2.47
C PHE A 55 10.18 -3.17 1.73
N ILE A 56 9.73 -4.01 0.81
CA ILE A 56 8.46 -3.80 0.09
C ILE A 56 7.28 -3.83 1.07
N GLY A 57 7.22 -4.82 1.95
CA GLY A 57 6.18 -4.90 2.99
C GLY A 57 6.15 -3.68 3.91
N LEU A 58 7.33 -3.18 4.30
CA LEU A 58 7.47 -1.93 5.07
C LEU A 58 6.85 -0.73 4.35
N PHE A 59 7.20 -0.51 3.08
CA PHE A 59 6.64 0.60 2.31
C PHE A 59 5.13 0.48 2.11
N ILE A 60 4.62 -0.73 1.89
CA ILE A 60 3.17 -0.97 1.80
C ILE A 60 2.51 -0.59 3.13
N GLY A 61 3.09 -0.97 4.28
CA GLY A 61 2.58 -0.59 5.59
C GLY A 61 2.53 0.93 5.79
N ILE A 62 3.60 1.65 5.41
CA ILE A 62 3.68 3.12 5.51
C ILE A 62 2.58 3.77 4.66
N LEU A 63 2.46 3.34 3.40
CA LEU A 63 1.46 3.89 2.48
C LEU A 63 0.04 3.57 2.93
N ALA A 64 -0.22 2.34 3.37
CA ALA A 64 -1.53 1.93 3.87
C ALA A 64 -1.94 2.75 5.09
N THR A 65 -1.04 2.96 6.06
CA THR A 65 -1.34 3.85 7.20
C THR A 65 -1.50 5.30 6.75
N GLY A 66 -0.69 5.81 5.82
CA GLY A 66 -0.86 7.18 5.32
C GLY A 66 -2.22 7.41 4.64
N LEU A 67 -2.74 6.40 3.96
CA LEU A 67 -4.07 6.45 3.32
C LEU A 67 -5.21 6.31 4.33
N ILE A 68 -5.08 5.40 5.29
CA ILE A 68 -6.11 5.11 6.31
C ILE A 68 -6.04 6.10 7.48
N GLN A 69 -4.91 6.80 7.64
CA GLN A 69 -4.54 7.67 8.76
C GLN A 69 -4.67 7.04 10.15
N SER A 70 -4.71 5.71 10.21
CA SER A 70 -4.85 4.95 11.44
C SER A 70 -3.99 3.70 11.35
N SER A 71 -2.90 3.70 12.12
CA SER A 71 -1.98 2.57 12.21
C SER A 71 -2.62 1.37 12.91
N SER A 72 -3.55 1.57 13.84
CA SER A 72 -4.32 0.50 14.47
C SER A 72 -5.28 -0.18 13.48
N THR A 73 -5.96 0.60 12.64
CA THR A 73 -6.83 0.07 11.58
C THR A 73 -6.01 -0.72 10.55
N THR A 74 -4.87 -0.16 10.11
CA THR A 74 -3.98 -0.80 9.14
C THR A 74 -3.40 -2.10 9.68
N THR A 75 -2.93 -2.11 10.92
CA THR A 75 -2.40 -3.31 11.59
C THR A 75 -3.47 -4.39 11.71
N SER A 76 -4.70 -4.02 12.10
CA SER A 76 -5.81 -4.98 12.23
C SER A 76 -6.17 -5.63 10.89
N LEU A 77 -6.07 -4.86 9.80
CA LEU A 77 -6.28 -5.37 8.43
C LEU A 77 -5.19 -6.37 8.06
N VAL A 78 -3.92 -6.06 8.34
CA VAL A 78 -2.79 -6.97 8.11
C VAL A 78 -2.95 -8.27 8.91
N VAL A 79 -3.32 -8.19 10.19
CA VAL A 79 -3.61 -9.37 11.02
C VAL A 79 -4.78 -10.19 10.45
N GLY A 80 -5.83 -9.52 9.96
CA GLY A 80 -6.94 -10.18 9.27
C GLY A 80 -6.52 -10.90 7.99
N MET A 81 -5.58 -10.33 7.22
CA MET A 81 -5.01 -10.97 6.03
C MET A 81 -4.14 -12.18 6.38
N VAL A 82 -3.41 -12.15 7.49
CA VAL A 82 -2.70 -13.33 8.00
C VAL A 82 -3.69 -14.44 8.34
N ALA A 83 -4.78 -14.12 9.03
CA ALA A 83 -5.83 -15.09 9.36
C ALA A 83 -6.57 -15.63 8.13
N ALA A 84 -6.66 -14.86 7.05
CA ALA A 84 -7.26 -15.27 5.78
C ALA A 84 -6.34 -16.17 4.91
N GLY A 85 -5.11 -16.45 5.37
CA GLY A 85 -4.14 -17.26 4.63
C GLY A 85 -3.44 -16.53 3.49
N THR A 86 -3.59 -15.19 3.39
CA THR A 86 -3.02 -14.39 2.30
C THR A 86 -1.49 -14.44 2.27
N PHE A 87 -0.86 -14.66 3.43
CA PHE A 87 0.59 -14.78 3.58
C PHE A 87 1.10 -16.24 3.57
N GLY A 88 0.22 -17.21 3.26
CA GLY A 88 0.52 -18.64 3.21
C GLY A 88 -0.23 -19.47 4.25
N ASP A 89 -0.19 -20.79 4.07
CA ASP A 89 -0.89 -21.76 4.94
C ASP A 89 -0.15 -22.07 6.24
N ASP A 90 1.18 -21.80 6.29
CA ASP A 90 1.97 -21.94 7.51
C ASP A 90 1.81 -20.68 8.38
N PRO A 91 1.19 -20.79 9.58
CA PRO A 91 0.96 -19.63 10.43
C PRO A 91 2.24 -18.95 10.91
N GLN A 92 3.34 -19.69 11.08
CA GLN A 92 4.61 -19.10 11.52
C GLN A 92 5.24 -18.26 10.42
N LEU A 93 5.23 -18.79 9.19
CA LEU A 93 5.77 -18.10 8.03
C LEU A 93 4.90 -16.90 7.65
N ALA A 94 3.57 -17.04 7.76
CA ALA A 94 2.60 -15.98 7.48
C ALA A 94 2.78 -14.79 8.42
N VAL A 95 2.99 -15.03 9.72
CA VAL A 95 3.26 -13.97 10.70
C VAL A 95 4.60 -13.30 10.42
N ALA A 96 5.66 -14.07 10.13
CA ALA A 96 6.97 -13.52 9.81
C ALA A 96 6.93 -12.61 8.56
N ALA A 97 6.20 -13.02 7.52
CA ALA A 97 6.00 -12.24 6.31
C ALA A 97 5.18 -10.96 6.54
N ALA A 98 4.32 -10.92 7.57
CA ALA A 98 3.52 -9.75 7.92
C ALA A 98 4.24 -8.71 8.80
N VAL A 99 5.33 -9.08 9.48
CA VAL A 99 6.09 -8.17 10.37
C VAL A 99 6.47 -6.84 9.69
N PRO A 100 7.04 -6.83 8.46
CA PRO A 100 7.43 -5.58 7.82
C PRO A 100 6.23 -4.67 7.53
N TYR A 101 5.07 -5.23 7.18
CA TYR A 101 3.83 -4.47 6.97
C TYR A 101 3.35 -3.80 8.25
N ILE A 102 3.41 -4.49 9.39
CA ILE A 102 3.04 -3.94 10.70
C ILE A 102 4.05 -2.86 11.12
N MET A 103 5.34 -3.09 10.92
CA MET A 103 6.38 -2.08 11.19
C MET A 103 6.16 -0.82 10.34
N GLY A 104 5.81 -0.99 9.07
CA GLY A 104 5.49 0.11 8.18
C GLY A 104 4.23 0.85 8.64
N ALA A 105 3.22 0.11 9.08
CA ALA A 105 1.98 0.68 9.58
C ALA A 105 2.22 1.59 10.80
N ASN A 106 3.13 1.22 11.70
CA ASN A 106 3.52 2.03 12.85
C ASN A 106 4.34 3.27 12.45
N ILE A 107 5.29 3.13 11.51
CA ILE A 107 6.11 4.25 11.03
C ILE A 107 5.30 5.28 10.24
N GLY A 108 4.29 4.84 9.48
CA GLY A 108 3.48 5.72 8.63
C GLY A 108 2.48 6.61 9.37
N THR A 109 2.52 6.66 10.70
CA THR A 109 1.68 7.56 11.53
C THR A 109 2.24 8.96 11.60
#